data_AF-A0A132A8S7-F1
#
_entry.id   AF-A0A132A8S7-F1
#
_cell.length_a   1.000
_cell.length_b   1.000
_cell.length_c   1.000
_cell.angle_alpha   90.00
_cell.angle_beta   90.00
_cell.angle_gamma   90.00
#
_symmetry.space_group_name_H-M   'P 1'
#
loop_
_entity.id
_entity.type
_entity.pdbx_description
1 polymer ?
#
loop_
_entity_poly.entity_id
_entity_poly.type
_entity_poly.pdbx_seq_one_letter_code
_entity_poly.pdbx_strand_id
1 'polypeptide(L)'
;MQRDHLNYTYDIAMKSINEFLRKEFYLPTLSSDAGLISMREQIEKDLEKKIDENNRENAIVAQKREERMEKLKLELEAQILVKKIEMEERNKRIGEEFDERVRQEIKRSETYITEENIDEKIDEALLHQTNYDYAIDIDGRIVYDGFLHPYAFKPKSIPETSSNTEESLNIDSTKPVYLKKRILY
;
A
#
# COMPACT_ATOMS: atom_id res chain seq x y z
N MET A 1 -67.95 -73.83 -35.61
CA MET A 1 -67.17 -74.02 -36.86
C MET A 1 -66.60 -72.71 -37.39
N GLN A 2 -67.39 -71.76 -37.93
CA GLN A 2 -66.84 -70.49 -38.46
C GLN A 2 -66.23 -69.57 -37.37
N ARG A 3 -66.83 -69.54 -36.19
CA ARG A 3 -66.36 -68.74 -35.05
C ARG A 3 -65.03 -69.23 -34.47
N ASP A 4 -64.87 -70.56 -34.36
CA ASP A 4 -63.67 -71.19 -33.81
C ASP A 4 -62.47 -71.00 -34.74
N HIS A 5 -62.69 -71.08 -36.06
CA HIS A 5 -61.67 -70.77 -37.04
C HIS A 5 -61.25 -69.29 -36.99
N LEU A 6 -62.20 -68.36 -36.84
CA LEU A 6 -61.89 -66.94 -36.75
C LEU A 6 -61.06 -66.62 -35.50
N ASN A 7 -61.43 -67.18 -34.35
CA ASN A 7 -60.67 -67.05 -33.10
C ASN A 7 -59.26 -67.64 -33.25
N TYR A 8 -59.14 -68.82 -33.87
CA TYR A 8 -57.84 -69.44 -34.11
C TYR A 8 -56.93 -68.59 -35.01
N THR A 9 -57.46 -68.02 -36.10
CA THR A 9 -56.70 -67.11 -36.98
C THR A 9 -56.30 -65.81 -36.28
N TYR A 10 -57.17 -65.27 -35.44
CA TYR A 10 -56.88 -64.08 -34.64
C TYR A 10 -55.77 -64.35 -33.62
N ASP A 11 -55.84 -65.48 -32.92
CA ASP A 11 -54.84 -65.86 -31.92
C ASP A 11 -53.46 -66.08 -32.56
N ILE A 12 -53.41 -66.67 -33.75
CA ILE A 12 -52.16 -66.83 -34.50
C ILE A 12 -51.62 -65.46 -34.94
N ALA A 13 -52.47 -64.61 -35.50
CA ALA A 13 -52.07 -63.27 -35.93
C ALA A 13 -51.51 -62.47 -34.73
N MET A 14 -52.21 -62.48 -33.60
CA MET A 14 -51.76 -61.79 -32.38
C MET A 14 -50.49 -62.39 -31.78
N LYS A 15 -50.31 -63.71 -31.82
CA LYS A 15 -49.04 -64.34 -31.42
C LYS A 15 -47.89 -63.89 -32.31
N SER A 16 -48.10 -63.78 -33.63
CA SER A 16 -47.07 -63.32 -34.57
C SER A 16 -46.68 -61.86 -34.32
N ILE A 17 -47.67 -61.00 -34.06
CA ILE A 17 -47.45 -59.58 -33.74
C ILE A 17 -46.68 -59.44 -32.42
N ASN A 18 -47.09 -60.18 -31.39
CA ASN A 18 -46.40 -60.15 -30.10
C ASN A 18 -44.95 -60.64 -30.19
N GLU A 19 -44.69 -61.69 -30.97
CA GLU A 19 -43.32 -62.19 -31.15
C GLU A 19 -42.46 -61.20 -31.97
N PHE A 20 -43.05 -60.54 -32.97
CA PHE A 20 -42.37 -59.46 -33.70
C PHE A 20 -42.02 -58.29 -32.76
N LEU A 21 -42.99 -57.80 -31.99
CA LEU A 21 -42.76 -56.70 -31.03
C LEU A 21 -41.73 -57.08 -29.96
N ARG A 22 -41.76 -58.32 -29.46
CA ARG A 22 -40.77 -58.82 -28.50
C ARG A 22 -39.35 -58.84 -29.08
N LYS A 23 -39.19 -59.26 -30.33
CA LYS A 23 -37.89 -59.29 -31.02
C LYS A 23 -37.37 -57.89 -31.34
N GLU A 24 -38.25 -56.97 -31.71
CA GLU A 24 -37.85 -55.62 -32.12
C GLU A 24 -37.59 -54.69 -30.92
N PHE A 25 -38.36 -54.82 -29.84
CA PHE A 25 -38.28 -53.88 -28.72
C PHE A 25 -37.67 -54.48 -27.45
N TYR A 26 -37.98 -55.73 -27.10
CA TYR A 26 -37.59 -56.29 -25.80
C TYR A 26 -36.21 -56.95 -25.81
N LEU A 27 -35.90 -57.74 -26.85
CA LEU A 27 -34.59 -58.39 -26.96
C LEU A 27 -33.42 -57.39 -27.17
N PRO A 28 -33.58 -56.30 -27.95
CA PRO A 28 -32.51 -55.32 -28.11
C PRO A 28 -32.23 -54.55 -26.81
N THR A 29 -33.24 -54.28 -25.98
CA THR A 29 -33.03 -53.63 -24.67
C THR A 29 -32.25 -54.51 -23.68
N LEU A 30 -32.36 -55.83 -23.79
CA LEU A 30 -31.56 -56.77 -22.99
C LEU A 30 -30.14 -56.94 -23.55
N SER A 31 -30.00 -56.87 -24.88
CA SER A 31 -28.70 -57.03 -25.55
C SER A 31 -27.85 -55.75 -25.53
N SER A 32 -28.49 -54.57 -25.44
CA SER A 32 -27.82 -53.28 -25.33
C SER A 32 -27.02 -53.13 -24.05
N ASP A 33 -27.44 -53.77 -22.96
CA ASP A 33 -26.74 -53.71 -21.66
C ASP A 33 -25.34 -54.32 -21.73
N ALA A 34 -25.14 -55.45 -22.42
CA ALA A 34 -23.83 -56.08 -22.54
C ALA A 34 -22.83 -55.23 -23.35
N GLY A 35 -23.29 -54.59 -24.43
CA GLY A 35 -22.49 -53.65 -25.21
C GLY A 35 -22.19 -52.37 -24.45
N LEU A 36 -23.14 -51.87 -23.65
CA LEU A 36 -23.00 -50.69 -22.81
C LEU A 36 -21.98 -50.93 -21.67
N ILE A 37 -21.98 -52.12 -21.06
CA ILE A 37 -21.02 -52.51 -20.01
C ILE A 37 -19.61 -52.56 -20.59
N SER A 38 -19.41 -53.20 -21.75
CA SER A 38 -18.09 -53.25 -22.39
C SER A 38 -17.58 -51.87 -22.79
N MET A 39 -18.46 -51.01 -23.31
CA MET A 39 -18.12 -49.62 -23.64
C MET A 39 -17.78 -48.81 -22.40
N ARG A 40 -18.51 -49.00 -21.30
CA ARG A 40 -18.24 -48.35 -20.01
C ARG A 40 -16.88 -48.74 -19.44
N GLU A 41 -16.53 -50.02 -19.47
CA GLU A 41 -15.21 -50.49 -19.02
C GLU A 41 -14.05 -49.88 -19.83
N GLN A 42 -14.24 -49.71 -21.14
CA GLN A 42 -13.25 -49.03 -21.99
C GLN A 42 -13.13 -47.55 -21.63
N ILE A 43 -14.26 -46.87 -21.41
CA ILE A 43 -14.30 -45.46 -21.00
C ILE A 43 -13.60 -45.28 -19.65
N GLU A 44 -13.86 -46.15 -18.68
CA GLU A 44 -13.24 -46.08 -17.34
C GLU A 44 -11.72 -46.24 -17.42
N LYS A 45 -11.24 -47.20 -18.22
CA LYS A 45 -9.78 -47.40 -18.45
C LYS A 45 -9.12 -46.21 -19.14
N ASP A 46 -9.78 -45.61 -20.12
CA ASP A 46 -9.23 -44.44 -20.81
C ASP A 46 -9.30 -43.18 -19.95
N LEU A 47 -10.30 -43.05 -19.09
CA LEU A 47 -10.38 -42.01 -18.09
C LEU A 47 -9.23 -42.14 -17.08
N GLU A 48 -8.97 -43.34 -16.58
CA GLU A 48 -7.87 -43.62 -15.63
C GLU A 48 -6.51 -43.21 -16.21
N LYS A 49 -6.22 -43.59 -17.47
CA LYS A 49 -4.99 -43.17 -18.15
C LYS A 49 -4.86 -41.64 -18.25
N LYS A 50 -5.95 -40.94 -18.57
CA LYS A 50 -5.96 -39.47 -18.68
C LYS A 50 -5.76 -38.79 -17.33
N ILE A 51 -6.34 -39.35 -16.26
CA ILE A 51 -6.13 -38.86 -14.90
C ILE A 51 -4.65 -39.03 -14.51
N ASP A 52 -4.05 -40.18 -14.81
CA ASP A 52 -2.64 -40.44 -14.54
C ASP A 52 -1.71 -39.48 -15.30
N GLU A 53 -1.99 -39.22 -16.58
CA GLU A 53 -1.26 -38.24 -17.38
C GLU A 53 -1.39 -36.84 -16.79
N ASN A 54 -2.61 -36.41 -16.44
CA ASN A 54 -2.84 -35.11 -15.83
C ASN A 54 -2.13 -34.97 -14.47
N ASN A 55 -2.12 -36.02 -13.66
CA ASN A 55 -1.41 -36.03 -12.38
C ASN A 55 0.11 -35.88 -12.57
N ARG A 56 0.69 -36.53 -13.59
CA ARG A 56 2.11 -36.39 -13.93
C ARG A 56 2.44 -34.96 -14.38
N GLU A 57 1.62 -34.38 -15.25
CA GLU A 57 1.80 -33.00 -15.70
C GLU A 57 1.66 -32.00 -14.56
N ASN A 58 0.65 -32.17 -13.70
CA ASN A 58 0.44 -31.34 -12.53
C ASN A 58 1.63 -31.41 -11.57
N ALA A 59 2.24 -32.59 -11.39
CA ALA A 59 3.45 -32.74 -10.57
C ALA A 59 4.63 -31.95 -11.13
N ILE A 60 4.85 -31.99 -12.45
CA ILE A 60 5.91 -31.21 -13.11
C ILE A 60 5.65 -29.70 -12.99
N VAL A 61 4.39 -29.27 -13.18
CA VAL A 61 4.00 -27.86 -13.05
C VAL A 61 4.15 -27.39 -11.60
N ALA A 62 3.80 -28.23 -10.62
CA ALA A 62 3.97 -27.94 -9.21
C ALA A 62 5.44 -27.70 -8.85
N GLN A 63 6.35 -28.56 -9.31
CA GLN A 63 7.79 -28.40 -9.09
C GLN A 63 8.32 -27.09 -9.71
N LYS A 64 7.96 -26.79 -10.97
CA LYS A 64 8.34 -25.52 -11.62
C LYS A 64 7.77 -24.28 -10.90
N ARG A 65 6.60 -24.43 -10.28
CA ARG A 65 5.99 -23.35 -9.49
C ARG A 65 6.78 -23.15 -8.20
N GLU A 66 7.16 -24.22 -7.52
CA GLU A 66 7.94 -24.17 -6.28
C GLU A 66 9.30 -23.48 -6.51
N GLU A 67 10.06 -23.89 -7.53
CA GLU A 67 11.31 -23.24 -7.91
C GLU A 67 11.16 -21.74 -8.19
N ARG A 68 10.04 -21.35 -8.82
CA ARG A 68 9.74 -19.93 -9.07
C ARG A 68 9.41 -19.19 -7.78
N MET A 69 8.64 -19.81 -6.90
CA MET A 69 8.25 -19.22 -5.62
C MET A 69 9.46 -19.01 -4.71
N GLU A 70 10.43 -19.92 -4.71
CA GLU A 70 11.69 -19.75 -3.98
C GLU A 70 12.48 -18.54 -4.47
N LYS A 71 12.62 -18.37 -5.79
CA LYS A 71 13.29 -17.19 -6.36
C LYS A 71 12.58 -15.89 -6.00
N LEU A 72 11.25 -15.86 -6.14
CA LEU A 72 10.45 -14.69 -5.78
C LEU A 72 10.57 -14.37 -4.28
N LYS A 73 10.64 -15.39 -3.43
CA LYS A 73 10.83 -15.21 -1.98
C LYS A 73 12.17 -14.58 -1.67
N LEU A 74 13.26 -15.07 -2.28
CA LEU A 74 14.60 -14.50 -2.11
C LEU A 74 14.66 -13.05 -2.59
N GLU A 75 14.07 -12.73 -3.73
CA GLU A 75 14.00 -11.36 -4.26
C GLU A 75 13.20 -10.44 -3.32
N LEU A 76 12.07 -10.92 -2.80
CA LEU A 76 11.24 -10.17 -1.87
C LEU A 76 11.97 -9.92 -0.55
N GLU A 77 12.65 -10.93 0.00
CA GLU A 77 13.45 -10.80 1.21
C GLU A 77 14.56 -9.74 1.05
N ALA A 78 15.25 -9.74 -0.09
CA ALA A 78 16.26 -8.73 -0.41
C ALA A 78 15.65 -7.32 -0.49
N GLN A 79 14.49 -7.17 -1.15
CA GLN A 79 13.80 -5.87 -1.22
C GLN A 79 13.33 -5.37 0.14
N ILE A 80 12.81 -6.26 0.99
CA ILE A 80 12.38 -5.92 2.35
C ILE A 80 13.59 -5.45 3.18
N LEU A 81 14.73 -6.14 3.05
CA LEU A 81 15.94 -5.76 3.78
C LEU A 81 16.43 -4.36 3.39
N VAL A 82 16.48 -4.06 2.08
CA VAL A 82 16.86 -2.72 1.59
C VAL A 82 15.92 -1.65 2.14
N LYS A 83 14.60 -1.85 2.04
CA LYS A 83 13.62 -0.91 2.56
C LYS A 83 13.73 -0.71 4.07
N LYS A 84 14.07 -1.77 4.82
CA LYS A 84 14.27 -1.68 6.27
C LYS A 84 15.46 -0.78 6.60
N ILE A 85 16.58 -0.95 5.89
CA ILE A 85 17.78 -0.11 6.07
C ILE A 85 17.45 1.36 5.74
N GLU A 86 16.81 1.62 4.61
CA GLU A 86 16.41 2.99 4.22
C GLU A 86 15.48 3.65 5.26
N MET A 87 14.55 2.87 5.81
CA MET A 87 13.67 3.35 6.88
C MET A 87 14.43 3.65 8.17
N GLU A 88 15.36 2.79 8.57
CA GLU A 88 16.20 3.00 9.76
C GLU A 88 17.07 4.25 9.62
N GLU A 89 17.69 4.47 8.47
CA GLU A 89 18.48 5.68 8.18
C GLU A 89 17.61 6.94 8.18
N ARG A 90 16.41 6.88 7.59
CA ARG A 90 15.46 7.99 7.61
C ARG A 90 15.04 8.33 9.04
N ASN A 91 14.71 7.32 9.84
CA ASN A 91 14.30 7.51 11.23
C ASN A 91 15.45 8.09 12.07
N LYS A 92 16.68 7.62 11.83
CA LYS A 92 17.87 8.17 12.51
C LYS A 92 18.03 9.66 12.20
N ARG A 93 17.95 10.06 10.93
CA ARG A 93 18.02 11.47 10.54
C ARG A 93 16.93 12.32 11.18
N ILE A 94 15.69 11.82 11.17
CA ILE A 94 14.57 12.53 11.80
C ILE A 94 14.83 12.66 13.31
N GLY A 95 15.34 11.62 13.96
CA GLY A 95 15.74 11.66 15.37
C GLY A 95 16.80 12.72 15.65
N GLU A 96 17.85 12.78 14.82
CA GLU A 96 18.91 13.80 14.93
C GLU A 96 18.35 15.22 14.76
N GLU A 97 17.45 15.45 13.79
CA GLU A 97 16.79 16.75 13.61
C GLU A 97 15.92 17.15 14.82
N PHE A 98 15.22 16.18 15.43
CA PHE A 98 14.45 16.44 16.65
C PHE A 98 15.35 16.72 17.85
N ASP A 99 16.42 15.96 18.03
CA ASP A 99 17.38 16.16 19.12
C ASP A 99 18.02 17.55 19.05
N GLU A 100 18.37 18.00 17.84
CA GLU A 100 18.88 19.36 17.63
C GLU A 100 17.86 20.43 18.03
N ARG A 101 16.59 20.26 17.64
CA ARG A 101 15.52 21.19 18.03
C ARG A 101 15.32 21.21 19.54
N VAL A 102 15.30 20.05 20.19
CA VAL A 102 15.16 19.94 21.64
C VAL A 102 16.34 20.62 22.35
N ARG A 103 17.58 20.42 21.88
CA ARG A 103 18.76 21.11 22.45
C ARG A 103 18.67 22.63 22.29
N GLN A 104 18.24 23.11 21.13
CA GLN A 104 18.03 24.54 20.91
C GLN A 104 16.96 25.11 21.85
N GLU A 105 15.87 24.37 22.05
CA GLU A 105 14.78 24.79 22.92
C GLU A 105 15.16 24.74 24.41
N ILE A 106 15.96 23.76 24.84
CA ILE A 106 16.52 23.72 26.20
C ILE A 106 17.39 24.95 26.44
N LYS A 107 18.30 25.28 25.52
CA LYS A 107 19.13 26.49 25.64
C LYS A 107 18.27 27.76 25.69
N ARG A 108 17.16 27.79 24.93
CA ARG A 108 16.22 28.91 24.95
C ARG A 108 15.44 28.99 26.26
N SER A 109 15.11 27.87 26.88
CA SER A 109 14.33 27.85 28.13
C SER A 109 15.00 28.61 29.28
N GLU A 110 16.32 28.75 29.26
CA GLU A 110 17.09 29.57 30.21
C GLU A 110 16.70 31.06 30.16
N THR A 111 16.16 31.53 29.04
CA THR A 111 15.75 32.92 28.85
C THR A 111 14.27 33.18 29.14
N TYR A 112 13.51 32.16 29.56
CA TYR A 112 12.07 32.28 29.81
C TYR A 112 11.79 33.08 31.09
N ILE A 113 10.66 33.78 31.07
CA ILE A 113 10.19 34.54 32.22
C ILE A 113 9.57 33.55 33.20
N THR A 114 10.15 33.49 34.40
CA THR A 114 9.67 32.72 35.55
C THR A 114 9.09 33.68 36.59
N GLU A 115 8.38 33.15 37.60
CA GLU A 115 7.82 33.98 38.67
C GLU A 115 8.90 34.75 39.45
N GLU A 116 10.12 34.24 39.49
CA GLU A 116 11.25 34.83 40.20
C GLU A 116 11.91 35.99 39.44
N ASN A 117 11.93 35.94 38.10
CA ASN A 117 12.62 36.95 37.26
C ASN A 117 11.67 37.98 36.63
N ILE A 118 10.38 37.94 36.99
CA ILE A 118 9.33 38.73 36.32
C ILE A 118 9.52 40.23 36.49
N ASP A 119 9.81 40.70 37.71
CA ASP A 119 9.96 42.13 38.01
C ASP A 119 11.18 42.72 37.29
N GLU A 120 12.31 42.01 37.31
CA GLU A 120 13.54 42.41 36.60
C GLU A 120 13.30 42.52 35.08
N LYS A 121 12.54 41.58 34.50
CA LYS A 121 12.24 41.59 33.07
C LYS A 121 11.23 42.66 32.67
N ILE A 122 10.31 43.04 33.55
CA ILE A 122 9.42 44.18 33.34
C ILE A 122 10.23 45.47 33.26
N ASP A 123 11.15 45.67 34.21
CA ASP A 123 12.01 46.86 34.24
C ASP A 123 12.93 46.92 32.99
N GLU A 124 13.53 45.79 32.60
CA GLU A 124 14.33 45.68 31.38
C GLU A 124 13.52 46.07 30.13
N ALA A 125 12.28 45.60 30.02
CA ALA A 125 11.41 45.90 28.88
C ALA A 125 10.96 47.36 28.83
N LEU A 126 10.77 48.00 29.99
CA LEU A 126 10.44 49.43 30.08
C LEU A 126 11.64 50.32 29.75
N LEU A 127 12.86 49.91 30.14
CA LEU A 127 14.09 50.65 29.87
C LEU A 127 14.58 50.47 28.41
N HIS A 128 14.41 49.28 27.84
CA HIS A 128 14.90 48.94 26.50
C HIS A 128 13.74 48.68 25.54
N GLN A 129 13.23 49.75 24.93
CA GLN A 129 12.21 49.63 23.90
C GLN A 129 12.77 48.95 22.64
N THR A 130 12.13 47.88 22.20
CA THR A 130 12.51 47.15 20.98
C THR A 130 11.72 47.66 19.78
N ASN A 131 12.41 48.00 18.69
CA ASN A 131 11.79 48.45 17.44
C ASN A 131 11.81 47.33 16.37
N TYR A 132 10.65 47.06 15.77
CA TYR A 132 10.46 46.08 14.70
C TYR A 132 10.04 46.72 13.37
N ASP A 133 9.90 48.05 13.34
CA ASP A 133 9.38 48.78 12.19
C ASP A 133 10.46 48.97 11.12
N TYR A 134 10.17 48.49 9.92
CA TYR A 134 11.02 48.68 8.74
C TYR A 134 10.20 48.87 7.47
N ALA A 135 10.76 49.60 6.52
CA ALA A 135 10.23 49.79 5.18
C ALA A 135 11.04 48.97 4.17
N ILE A 136 10.41 48.61 3.04
CA ILE A 136 11.05 47.89 1.94
C ILE A 136 10.90 48.72 0.67
N ASP A 137 12.00 48.96 -0.03
CA ASP A 137 12.00 49.65 -1.32
C ASP A 137 11.64 48.70 -2.48
N ILE A 138 11.38 49.24 -3.68
CA ILE A 138 11.06 48.50 -4.91
C ILE A 138 12.18 47.49 -5.26
N ASP A 139 13.42 47.82 -4.94
CA ASP A 139 14.60 46.95 -5.12
C ASP A 139 14.74 45.86 -4.03
N GLY A 140 13.82 45.80 -3.05
CA GLY A 140 13.84 44.84 -1.95
C GLY A 140 14.86 45.16 -0.84
N ARG A 141 15.32 46.41 -0.76
CA ARG A 141 16.21 46.90 0.32
C ARG A 141 15.39 47.25 1.55
N ILE A 142 15.85 46.83 2.72
CA ILE A 142 15.24 47.21 4.00
C ILE A 142 15.80 48.55 4.47
N VAL A 143 14.92 49.46 4.87
CA VAL A 143 15.23 50.75 5.50
C VAL A 143 14.56 50.80 6.87
N TYR A 144 15.29 51.18 7.90
CA TYR A 144 14.78 51.30 9.27
C TYR A 144 15.39 52.52 9.96
N ASP A 145 14.69 53.05 10.96
CA ASP A 145 15.16 54.19 11.74
C ASP A 145 15.88 53.73 13.01
N GLY A 146 17.12 54.17 13.17
CA GLY A 146 17.97 53.84 14.32
C GLY A 146 18.33 52.35 14.41
N PHE A 147 17.69 51.65 15.35
CA PHE A 147 17.94 50.24 15.65
C PHE A 147 16.74 49.39 15.26
N LEU A 148 16.98 48.32 14.50
CA LEU A 148 15.97 47.33 14.17
C LEU A 148 16.32 45.99 14.83
N HIS A 149 15.34 45.38 15.48
CA HIS A 149 15.56 44.12 16.16
C HIS A 149 15.87 42.99 15.16
N PRO A 150 16.86 42.11 15.43
CA PRO A 150 17.29 41.06 14.49
C PRO A 150 16.16 40.14 13.99
N TYR A 151 15.16 39.91 14.85
CA TYR A 151 13.99 39.10 14.51
C TYR A 151 13.16 39.68 13.35
N ALA A 152 13.19 40.99 13.10
CA ALA A 152 12.50 41.60 11.96
C ALA A 152 13.03 41.09 10.61
N PHE A 153 14.32 40.76 10.52
CA PHE A 153 14.94 40.23 9.30
C PHE A 153 14.66 38.74 9.08
N LYS A 154 14.49 37.97 10.16
CA LYS A 154 14.26 36.52 10.13
C LYS A 154 13.17 36.15 11.12
N PRO A 155 11.89 36.47 10.80
CA PRO A 155 10.79 36.11 11.68
C PRO A 155 10.70 34.58 11.78
N LYS A 156 11.05 34.03 12.96
CA LYS A 156 10.76 32.64 13.33
C LYS A 156 9.36 32.57 13.94
N SER A 157 8.68 31.43 13.91
CA SER A 157 7.32 31.29 14.47
C SER A 157 7.20 31.62 15.96
N ILE A 158 8.32 31.70 16.68
CA ILE A 158 8.38 32.06 18.10
C ILE A 158 9.44 33.16 18.26
N PRO A 159 9.11 34.37 18.74
CA PRO A 159 10.08 35.44 18.96
C PRO A 159 11.13 35.00 19.98
N GLU A 160 12.42 35.07 19.62
CA GLU A 160 13.49 34.92 20.62
C GLU A 160 13.18 35.90 21.75
N THR A 161 13.26 35.41 22.98
CA THR A 161 13.08 36.25 24.17
C THR A 161 13.95 37.48 24.00
N SER A 162 13.39 38.63 24.32
CA SER A 162 13.87 39.98 23.97
C SER A 162 15.23 40.37 24.56
N SER A 163 16.00 39.41 25.09
CA SER A 163 17.41 39.63 25.37
C SER A 163 18.12 39.94 24.07
N ASN A 164 18.72 41.13 23.99
CA ASN A 164 19.58 41.55 22.88
C ASN A 164 20.64 40.48 22.59
N THR A 165 20.42 39.64 21.58
CA THR A 165 21.39 38.64 21.14
C THR A 165 22.63 39.37 20.62
N GLU A 166 23.83 38.82 20.86
CA GLU A 166 25.13 39.36 20.40
C GLU A 166 25.17 39.64 18.88
N GLU A 167 24.29 39.00 18.11
CA GLU A 167 24.09 39.24 16.68
C GLU A 167 23.63 40.68 16.36
N SER A 168 22.93 41.35 17.28
CA SER A 168 22.41 42.73 17.11
C SER A 168 23.49 43.80 17.15
N LEU A 169 24.60 43.56 17.86
CA LEU A 169 25.68 44.53 18.07
C LEU A 169 26.60 44.70 16.84
N ASN A 170 26.53 43.77 15.87
CA ASN A 170 27.43 43.71 14.72
C ASN A 170 26.78 44.10 13.38
N ILE A 171 25.55 44.62 13.39
CA ILE A 171 24.86 45.03 12.16
C ILE A 171 25.20 46.49 11.86
N ASP A 172 25.97 46.68 10.78
CA ASP A 172 26.35 47.99 10.27
C ASP A 172 25.13 48.69 9.63
N SER A 173 24.59 49.70 10.32
CA SER A 173 23.42 50.48 9.86
C SER A 173 23.64 51.26 8.57
N THR A 174 24.90 51.43 8.13
CA THR A 174 25.21 52.11 6.87
C THR A 174 25.10 51.22 5.64
N LYS A 175 24.92 49.90 5.81
CA LYS A 175 24.83 48.94 4.70
C LYS A 175 23.40 48.44 4.50
N PRO A 176 22.91 48.40 3.24
CA PRO A 176 21.57 47.87 2.95
C PRO A 176 21.52 46.36 3.21
N VAL A 177 20.50 45.92 3.95
CA VAL A 177 20.21 44.50 4.19
C VAL A 177 19.15 44.03 3.19
N TYR A 178 19.41 42.91 2.51
CA TYR A 178 18.52 42.30 1.54
C TYR A 178 17.86 41.04 2.10
N LEU A 179 16.53 40.94 2.01
CA LEU A 179 15.84 39.69 2.31
C LEU A 179 16.05 38.69 1.16
N LYS A 180 16.45 37.47 1.49
CA LYS A 180 16.47 36.39 0.50
C LYS A 180 15.03 36.08 0.08
N LYS A 181 14.74 36.19 -1.21
CA LYS A 181 13.44 35.80 -1.78
C LYS A 181 13.14 34.35 -1.40
N ARG A 182 12.13 34.13 -0.57
CA ARG A 182 11.61 32.79 -0.29
C ARG A 182 10.78 32.37 -1.50
N ILE A 183 11.26 31.38 -2.25
CA ILE A 183 10.45 30.73 -3.30
C ILE A 183 9.37 29.94 -2.55
N LEU A 184 8.14 30.42 -2.63
CA LEU A 184 6.96 29.64 -2.22
C LEU A 184 6.72 28.62 -3.33
N TYR A 185 6.93 27.35 -3.02
CA TYR A 185 6.55 26.21 -3.86
C TYR A 185 5.13 25.78 -3.51
#